data_AF-A0A0B1S1R9-F1
#
_entry.id   AF-A0A0B1S1R9-F1
#
_cell.length_a   1.000
_cell.length_b   1.000
_cell.length_c   1.000
_cell.angle_alpha   90.00
_cell.angle_beta   90.00
_cell.angle_gamma   90.00
#
_symmetry.space_group_name_H-M   'P 1'
#
loop_
_entity.id
_entity.type
_entity.pdbx_description
1 polymer ?
#
loop_
_entity_poly.entity_id
_entity_poly.type
_entity_poly.pdbx_seq_one_letter_code
_entity_poly.pdbx_strand_id
1 'polypeptide(L)'
;LTGIVDGVKWVFHLLRCFLVNSSICFGLYNGQFQDDIIDDAQSFVAAAEVLKTRGAYKIYVIATHGVLSSDAPALLEASPITQVIVTNTVPHEVQKMRCHKIKTVDISLMLCEAIRRIYHNESMGQLFRDITLDD
;
A
#
# COMPACT_ATOMS: atom_id res chain seq x y z
N LEU A 1 -11.84 11.08 -13.33
CA LEU A 1 -10.80 11.30 -12.31
C LEU A 1 -11.19 10.73 -10.94
N THR A 2 -12.46 10.79 -10.52
CA THR A 2 -12.97 10.12 -9.30
C THR A 2 -12.81 8.60 -9.29
N GLY A 3 -13.03 7.93 -10.43
CA GLY A 3 -12.99 6.46 -10.50
C GLY A 3 -11.62 5.79 -10.26
N ILE A 4 -10.49 6.47 -10.51
CA ILE A 4 -9.15 5.89 -10.28
C ILE A 4 -8.85 5.88 -8.77
N VAL A 5 -9.18 6.96 -8.07
CA VAL A 5 -9.01 7.08 -6.62
C VAL A 5 -9.95 6.11 -5.88
N ASP A 6 -11.15 5.90 -6.40
CA ASP A 6 -12.11 4.92 -5.88
C ASP A 6 -11.65 3.48 -6.13
N GLY A 7 -10.98 3.21 -7.26
CA GLY A 7 -10.41 1.92 -7.59
C GLY A 7 -9.30 1.46 -6.65
N VAL A 8 -8.39 2.37 -6.31
CA VAL A 8 -7.36 2.09 -5.31
C VAL A 8 -8.00 1.87 -3.93
N LYS A 9 -8.99 2.71 -3.54
CA LYS A 9 -9.76 2.50 -2.30
C LYS A 9 -10.48 1.15 -2.29
N TRP A 10 -10.90 0.64 -3.44
CA TRP A 10 -11.49 -0.70 -3.60
C TRP A 10 -10.47 -1.83 -3.43
N VAL A 11 -9.24 -1.70 -3.96
CA VAL A 11 -8.14 -2.65 -3.67
C VAL A 11 -7.91 -2.74 -2.16
N PHE A 12 -7.90 -1.60 -1.46
CA PHE A 12 -7.82 -1.56 -0.01
C PHE A 12 -9.07 -2.12 0.70
N HIS A 13 -10.26 -1.94 0.14
CA HIS A 13 -11.52 -2.51 0.68
C HIS A 13 -11.59 -4.04 0.51
N LEU A 14 -11.08 -4.58 -0.60
CA LEU A 14 -11.01 -6.02 -0.84
C LEU A 14 -10.01 -6.69 0.14
N LEU A 15 -8.85 -6.04 0.35
CA LEU A 15 -7.88 -6.41 1.39
C LEU A 15 -8.48 -6.36 2.80
N ARG A 16 -9.39 -5.42 3.06
CA ARG A 16 -10.10 -5.29 4.35
C ARG A 16 -11.01 -6.49 4.66
N CYS A 17 -11.61 -7.12 3.65
CA CYS A 17 -12.47 -8.30 3.83
C CYS A 17 -11.68 -9.60 4.06
N PHE A 18 -10.44 -9.70 3.57
CA PHE A 18 -9.63 -10.92 3.72
C PHE A 18 -8.92 -11.04 5.08
N LEU A 19 -8.94 -9.98 5.91
CA LEU A 19 -7.96 -9.77 6.98
C LEU A 19 -8.58 -9.53 8.38
N VAL A 20 -9.80 -10.03 8.63
CA VAL A 20 -10.50 -9.87 9.92
C VAL A 20 -9.94 -10.76 11.05
N ASN A 21 -8.98 -11.66 10.76
CA ASN A 21 -8.44 -12.62 11.74
C ASN A 21 -6.96 -12.39 12.12
N SER A 22 -6.37 -11.26 11.76
CA SER A 22 -5.01 -10.90 12.19
C SER A 22 -4.99 -9.41 12.49
N SER A 23 -4.51 -9.02 13.67
CA SER A 23 -4.46 -7.65 14.17
C SER A 23 -3.54 -6.75 13.32
N ILE A 24 -4.02 -6.37 12.14
CA ILE A 24 -3.31 -5.63 11.10
C ILE A 24 -3.62 -4.14 11.28
N CYS A 25 -2.56 -3.32 11.30
CA CYS A 25 -2.76 -1.88 11.18
C CYS A 25 -3.18 -1.54 9.76
N PHE A 26 -4.43 -1.15 9.57
CA PHE A 26 -4.69 -0.08 8.61
C PHE A 26 -4.39 1.23 9.34
N GLY A 27 -3.76 2.20 8.67
CA GLY A 27 -3.54 3.56 9.17
C GLY A 27 -4.87 4.26 9.52
N LEU A 28 -5.44 3.87 10.66
CA LEU A 28 -6.67 4.42 11.23
C LEU A 28 -6.35 4.86 12.65
N TYR A 29 -5.52 5.89 12.77
CA TYR A 29 -5.70 6.86 13.85
C TYR A 29 -6.65 7.95 13.34
N ASN A 30 -7.52 8.42 14.24
CA ASN A 30 -8.65 9.32 14.01
C ASN A 30 -8.26 10.74 13.49
N GLY A 31 -7.70 10.80 12.28
CA GLY A 31 -7.36 12.03 11.57
C GLY A 31 -6.10 11.83 10.72
N GLN A 32 -6.24 11.89 9.39
CA GLN A 32 -5.13 12.07 8.43
C GLN A 32 -4.05 10.96 8.29
N PHE A 33 -4.42 9.68 8.18
CA PHE A 33 -3.51 8.64 7.64
C PHE A 33 -4.18 7.81 6.53
N GLN A 34 -4.95 8.48 5.66
CA GLN A 34 -5.13 8.00 4.28
C GLN A 34 -3.96 8.53 3.46
N ASP A 35 -2.75 8.22 3.91
CA ASP A 35 -1.58 8.58 3.14
C ASP A 35 -1.45 7.52 2.05
N ASP A 36 -2.00 7.89 0.90
CA ASP A 36 -1.57 7.39 -0.40
C ASP A 36 -0.04 7.35 -0.50
N ILE A 37 0.70 8.17 0.26
CA ILE A 37 2.16 8.28 0.19
C ILE A 37 2.86 7.92 1.50
N ILE A 38 3.83 6.99 1.47
CA ILE A 38 4.81 6.83 2.55
C ILE A 38 6.07 7.62 2.17
N ASP A 39 6.34 8.70 2.90
CA ASP A 39 7.58 9.48 2.79
C ASP A 39 8.48 9.26 4.01
N ASP A 40 8.03 9.67 5.19
CA ASP A 40 8.68 9.37 6.48
C ASP A 40 8.06 8.13 7.14
N ALA A 41 8.92 7.30 7.75
CA ALA A 41 8.54 6.09 8.46
C ALA A 41 8.28 6.30 9.96
N GLN A 42 8.70 7.41 10.57
CA GLN A 42 8.65 7.61 12.03
C GLN A 42 7.25 7.38 12.62
N SER A 43 6.22 7.98 12.01
CA SER A 43 4.83 7.84 12.47
C SER A 43 4.32 6.40 12.35
N PHE A 44 4.69 5.70 11.28
CA PHE A 44 4.33 4.29 11.08
C PHE A 44 5.00 3.37 12.10
N VAL A 45 6.27 3.63 12.42
CA VAL A 45 7.01 2.86 13.44
C VAL A 45 6.39 3.06 14.83
N ALA A 46 6.09 4.31 15.22
CA ALA A 46 5.44 4.61 16.49
C ALA A 46 4.07 3.93 16.61
N ALA A 47 3.25 3.99 15.55
CA ALA A 47 1.98 3.29 15.50
C ALA A 47 2.14 1.77 15.62
N ALA A 48 3.15 1.20 14.94
CA ALA A 48 3.44 -0.23 15.00
C ALA A 48 3.86 -0.68 16.41
N GLU A 49 4.65 0.11 17.13
CA GLU A 49 5.02 -0.19 18.52
C GLU A 49 3.80 -0.20 19.46
N VAL A 50 2.91 0.78 19.32
CA VAL A 50 1.65 0.83 20.09
C VAL A 50 0.78 -0.38 19.81
N LEU A 51 0.72 -0.84 18.56
CA LEU A 51 -0.03 -2.05 18.23
C LEU A 51 0.64 -3.31 18.76
N LYS A 52 1.96 -3.36 18.72
CA LYS A 52 2.71 -4.51 19.25
C LYS A 52 2.50 -4.66 20.75
N THR A 53 2.54 -3.55 21.50
CA THR A 53 2.24 -3.53 22.94
C THR A 53 0.79 -3.90 23.26
N ARG A 54 -0.15 -3.63 22.36
CA ARG A 54 -1.56 -4.06 22.45
C ARG A 54 -1.80 -5.52 22.02
N GLY A 55 -0.74 -6.28 21.73
CA GLY A 55 -0.83 -7.71 21.39
C GLY A 55 -1.00 -8.02 19.91
N ALA A 56 -0.68 -7.08 19.01
CA ALA A 56 -0.70 -7.37 17.57
C ALA A 56 0.35 -8.43 17.20
N TYR A 57 -0.09 -9.51 16.56
CA TYR A 57 0.79 -10.59 16.14
C TYR A 57 1.63 -10.19 14.91
N LYS A 58 0.99 -9.64 13.88
CA LYS A 58 1.62 -9.17 12.64
C LYS A 58 1.10 -7.80 12.25
N ILE A 59 2.00 -6.95 11.78
CA ILE A 59 1.70 -5.56 11.42
C ILE A 59 2.11 -5.36 9.97
N TYR A 60 1.14 -4.98 9.14
CA TYR A 60 1.38 -4.69 7.73
C TYR A 60 1.12 -3.21 7.49
N VAL A 61 1.93 -2.60 6.63
CA VAL A 61 1.70 -1.23 6.15
C VAL A 61 1.47 -1.33 4.66
N ILE A 62 0.46 -0.64 4.15
CA ILE A 62 0.12 -0.65 2.72
C ILE A 62 -0.11 0.78 2.27
N ALA A 63 0.54 1.21 1.19
CA ALA A 63 0.36 2.53 0.59
C ALA A 63 0.47 2.47 -0.94
N THR A 64 -0.02 3.48 -1.65
CA THR A 64 0.15 3.53 -3.11
C THR A 64 1.55 3.97 -3.47
N HIS A 65 2.03 5.07 -2.93
CA HIS A 65 3.29 5.70 -3.30
C HIS A 65 4.33 5.49 -2.20
N GLY A 66 5.37 4.69 -2.49
CA GLY A 66 6.51 4.53 -1.58
C GLY A 66 7.64 5.49 -1.92
N VAL A 67 7.59 6.74 -1.45
CA VAL A 67 8.69 7.70 -1.62
C VAL A 67 9.87 7.31 -0.73
N LEU A 68 9.58 6.94 0.53
CA LEU A 68 10.51 6.31 1.47
C LEU A 68 11.84 7.07 1.54
N SER A 69 11.77 8.38 1.77
CA SER A 69 12.95 9.24 1.71
C SER A 69 13.90 9.01 2.89
N SER A 70 15.14 9.49 2.73
CA SER A 70 16.13 9.54 3.80
C SER A 70 16.42 8.17 4.46
N ASP A 71 16.14 8.04 5.76
CA ASP A 71 16.37 6.84 6.56
C ASP A 71 15.10 6.02 6.82
N ALA A 72 14.00 6.33 6.13
CA ALA A 72 12.76 5.57 6.24
C ALA A 72 12.96 4.05 6.06
N PRO A 73 13.75 3.54 5.09
CA PRO A 73 13.98 2.11 4.95
C PRO A 73 14.67 1.47 6.18
N ALA A 74 15.64 2.19 6.77
CA ALA A 74 16.36 1.69 7.94
C ALA A 74 15.45 1.64 9.19
N LEU A 75 14.59 2.66 9.36
CA LEU A 75 13.59 2.69 10.42
C LEU A 75 12.58 1.54 10.27
N LEU A 76 12.11 1.29 9.05
CA LEU A 76 11.18 0.19 8.76
C LEU A 76 11.81 -1.18 9.04
N GLU A 77 13.08 -1.37 8.67
CA GLU A 77 13.81 -2.61 8.94
C GLU A 77 13.96 -2.87 10.45
N ALA A 78 14.26 -1.84 11.24
CA ALA A 78 14.37 -1.95 12.70
C ALA A 78 13.01 -2.08 13.43
N SER A 79 11.91 -1.67 12.80
CA SER A 79 10.58 -1.61 13.42
C SER A 79 9.91 -2.97 13.64
N PRO A 80 8.85 -3.05 14.48
CA PRO A 80 8.03 -4.27 14.62
C PRO A 80 7.10 -4.54 13.42
N ILE A 81 7.19 -3.75 12.34
CA ILE A 81 6.42 -3.97 11.11
C ILE A 81 6.90 -5.27 10.45
N THR A 82 5.93 -6.09 10.06
CA THR A 82 6.16 -7.38 9.40
C THR A 82 6.46 -7.19 7.91
N GLN A 83 5.66 -6.34 7.25
CA GLN A 83 5.83 -6.08 5.81
C GLN A 83 5.26 -4.72 5.43
N VAL A 84 5.88 -4.09 4.45
CA VAL A 84 5.45 -2.82 3.85
C VAL A 84 5.15 -3.09 2.39
N ILE A 85 3.90 -2.86 1.97
CA ILE A 85 3.43 -3.13 0.61
C ILE A 85 3.19 -1.79 -0.08
N VAL A 86 3.93 -1.51 -1.14
CA VAL A 86 3.84 -0.28 -1.92
C VAL A 86 3.67 -0.60 -3.40
N THR A 87 3.08 0.30 -4.18
CA THR A 87 3.03 0.11 -5.64
C THR A 87 4.27 0.66 -6.32
N ASN A 88 4.55 0.24 -7.56
CA ASN A 88 5.63 0.78 -8.39
C ASN A 88 5.34 2.15 -9.03
N THR A 89 4.45 2.95 -8.43
CA THR A 89 4.16 4.32 -8.89
C THR A 89 5.35 5.28 -8.74
N VAL A 90 6.24 5.02 -7.78
CA VAL A 90 7.48 5.75 -7.55
C VAL A 90 8.64 4.76 -7.55
N PRO A 91 9.76 5.02 -8.22
CA PRO A 91 10.93 4.13 -8.19
C PRO A 91 11.53 4.06 -6.79
N HIS A 92 11.64 2.85 -6.22
CA HIS A 92 12.14 2.65 -4.85
C HIS A 92 13.07 1.43 -4.71
N GLU A 93 13.78 1.05 -5.77
CA GLU A 93 14.67 -0.13 -5.76
C GLU A 93 15.83 0.00 -4.77
N VAL A 94 16.38 1.21 -4.60
CA VAL A 94 17.45 1.46 -3.62
C VAL A 94 16.95 1.27 -2.20
N GLN A 95 15.74 1.74 -1.91
CA GLN A 95 15.07 1.61 -0.61
C GLN A 95 14.77 0.14 -0.31
N LYS A 96 14.32 -0.61 -1.32
CA LYS A 96 14.07 -2.05 -1.24
C LYS A 96 15.34 -2.86 -0.97
N MET A 97 16.49 -2.45 -1.53
CA MET A 97 17.79 -3.05 -1.19
C MET A 97 18.19 -2.78 0.28
N ARG A 98 17.77 -1.64 0.86
CA ARG A 98 18.05 -1.29 2.26
C ARG A 98 17.07 -1.94 3.26
N CYS A 99 15.91 -2.42 2.82
CA CYS A 99 14.87 -2.97 3.68
C CYS A 99 14.13 -4.14 3.02
N HIS A 100 14.31 -5.35 3.56
CA HIS A 100 13.76 -6.59 3.01
C HIS A 100 12.25 -6.73 3.23
N LYS A 101 11.70 -5.92 4.14
CA LYS A 101 10.26 -5.89 4.46
C LYS A 101 9.44 -5.21 3.36
N ILE A 102 10.07 -4.46 2.46
CA ILE A 102 9.39 -3.75 1.38
C ILE A 102 9.05 -4.72 0.25
N LYS A 103 7.75 -4.80 -0.07
CA LYS A 103 7.20 -5.55 -1.20
C LYS A 103 6.53 -4.58 -2.15
N THR A 104 6.85 -4.73 -3.42
CA THR A 104 6.31 -3.90 -4.49
C THR A 104 5.17 -4.64 -5.19
N VAL A 105 4.04 -3.98 -5.37
CA VAL A 105 2.93 -4.43 -6.23
C VAL A 105 3.04 -3.69 -7.56
N ASP A 106 3.08 -4.44 -8.65
CA ASP A 106 3.07 -3.85 -9.98
C ASP A 106 1.66 -3.38 -10.35
N ILE A 107 1.53 -2.14 -10.81
CA ILE A 107 0.28 -1.57 -11.32
C ILE A 107 0.34 -1.27 -12.81
N SER A 108 1.43 -1.65 -13.50
CA SER A 108 1.65 -1.37 -14.93
C SER A 108 0.53 -1.93 -15.79
N LEU A 109 0.04 -3.14 -15.48
CA LEU A 109 -1.07 -3.77 -16.18
C LEU A 109 -2.37 -2.96 -16.04
N MET A 110 -2.67 -2.49 -14.83
CA MET A 110 -3.84 -1.64 -14.57
C MET A 110 -3.76 -0.33 -15.35
N LEU A 111 -2.58 0.29 -15.39
CA LEU A 111 -2.35 1.52 -16.15
C LEU A 111 -2.46 1.29 -17.66
N CYS A 112 -1.92 0.18 -18.16
CA CYS A 112 -2.02 -0.23 -19.56
C CYS A 112 -3.48 -0.39 -19.99
N GLU A 113 -4.26 -1.16 -19.22
CA GLU A 113 -5.69 -1.37 -19.49
C GLU A 113 -6.50 -0.08 -19.37
N ALA A 114 -6.17 0.79 -18.41
CA ALA A 114 -6.79 2.10 -18.31
C ALA A 114 -6.56 2.95 -19.57
N ILE A 115 -5.32 3.00 -20.06
CA ILE A 115 -4.98 3.73 -21.30
C ILE A 115 -5.69 3.12 -22.51
N ARG A 116 -5.68 1.78 -22.63
CA ARG A 116 -6.37 1.06 -23.72
C ARG A 116 -7.86 1.41 -23.74
N ARG A 117 -8.53 1.35 -22.59
CA ARG A 117 -9.96 1.66 -22.48
C ARG A 117 -10.27 3.12 -22.79
N ILE A 118 -9.44 4.06 -22.33
CA ILE A 118 -9.57 5.48 -22.68
C ILE A 118 -9.46 5.69 -24.20
N TYR A 119 -8.48 5.04 -24.83
CA TYR A 119 -8.27 5.12 -26.28
C TYR A 119 -9.46 4.56 -27.07
N HIS A 120 -10.08 3.48 -26.59
CA HIS A 120 -11.24 2.83 -27.22
C HIS A 120 -12.61 3.35 -26.74
N ASN A 121 -12.66 4.38 -25.88
CA ASN A 121 -13.89 4.87 -25.23
C ASN A 121 -14.70 3.76 -24.51
N GLU A 122 -14.01 2.77 -23.97
CA GLU A 122 -14.60 1.69 -23.19
C GLU A 122 -14.88 2.13 -21.74
N SER A 123 -15.81 1.43 -21.08
CA SER A 123 -16.15 1.74 -19.69
C SER A 123 -15.01 1.39 -18.74
N MET A 124 -14.59 2.37 -17.94
CA MET A 124 -13.63 2.19 -16.84
C MET A 124 -14.18 1.36 -15.69
N GLY A 125 -15.50 1.20 -15.58
CA GLY A 125 -16.11 0.45 -14.47
C GLY A 125 -15.82 -1.04 -14.50
N GLN A 126 -15.45 -1.59 -15.65
CA GLN A 126 -15.04 -2.99 -15.80
C GLN A 126 -13.59 -3.22 -15.38
N LEU A 127 -12.72 -2.18 -15.44
CA LEU A 127 -11.33 -2.27 -15.01
C LEU A 127 -11.23 -2.81 -13.59
N PHE A 128 -12.09 -2.35 -12.67
CA PHE A 128 -12.04 -2.74 -11.25
C PHE A 128 -12.71 -4.08 -10.93
N ARG A 129 -13.37 -4.73 -11.90
CA ARG A 129 -14.03 -6.03 -11.70
C ARG A 129 -13.21 -7.20 -12.22
N ASP A 130 -12.41 -6.98 -13.25
CA ASP A 130 -11.74 -8.04 -14.00
C ASP A 130 -10.26 -8.21 -13.60
N ILE A 131 -9.72 -7.38 -12.70
CA ILE A 131 -8.32 -7.51 -12.25
C ILE A 131 -8.22 -8.66 -11.24
N THR A 132 -7.62 -9.75 -11.67
CA THR A 132 -7.14 -10.85 -10.82
C THR A 132 -5.72 -10.55 -10.33
N LEU A 133 -5.40 -10.89 -9.08
CA LEU A 133 -4.07 -10.66 -8.46
C LEU A 133 -2.99 -11.66 -8.93
N ASP A 134 -3.29 -12.43 -9.98
CA ASP A 134 -2.50 -13.57 -10.44
C ASP A 134 -1.61 -13.25 -11.66
N ASP A 135 -1.66 -12.01 -12.17
CA ASP A 135 -0.86 -11.48 -13.29
C ASP A 135 0.12 -10.40 -12.82
#